data_AF-R7LNX4-F1
#
_entry.id   AF-R7LNX4-F1
#
_cell.length_a   1.000
_cell.length_b   1.000
_cell.length_c   1.000
_cell.angle_alpha   90.00
_cell.angle_beta   90.00
_cell.angle_gamma   90.00
#
_symmetry.space_group_name_H-M   'P 1'
#
loop_
_entity.id
_entity.type
_entity.pdbx_description
1 polymer ?
#
loop_
_entity_poly.entity_id
_entity_poly.type
_entity_poly.pdbx_seq_one_letter_code
_entity_poly.pdbx_strand_id
1 'polypeptide(L)'
;MNQMEREILILEENFRDTIENDIAKNQSENKKTEIKDIKLVGQATWKDKISGKDISDNVFIVEKEIIETDENGKERVTEQKSYYLGNRCVAGTLGNDEIVYSKSFAESEIDKQKAINDLIDKISEKEIEKNSMNKLKNEELKEILTEYLGRKITEEELPSLLEKMNNQEIEEVQGKIEKRENKEEENNKLSKRQTDKIKVNQVQRIDLEQKADGVKELGKKLDLDGYRYIYVVYSENVKEIKQDENINNTTYSLVGIKDDGTASVMNNEFEMDKTVGNNAGRLQTKIKADGTATRDNKDSSVFVRKSNGMTIGCENDMGTVRVSLGQKTLQENENTEIELRTSNTGYIPIETRRVFKGDKGIYQIDKIQDKVEEHTQNGCKPKDVRDFDGDENTETHEHIDMDYYVQDILNYENEEGEEKIKGVFTEKGVKDKLLRELEKSKDKLTVEQIIENVKTEMNSDAENFEREHKK
;
A
#
# COMPACT_ATOMS: atom_id res chain seq x y z
N MET A 1 19.20 -0.82 24.35
CA MET A 1 18.08 -0.80 23.41
C MET A 1 18.40 -1.67 22.19
N ASN A 2 17.59 -2.70 21.97
CA ASN A 2 17.70 -3.59 20.82
C ASN A 2 17.00 -2.99 19.57
N GLN A 3 17.14 -3.63 18.41
CA GLN A 3 16.56 -3.13 17.15
C GLN A 3 15.02 -3.03 17.19
N MET A 4 14.34 -4.02 17.78
CA MET A 4 12.88 -4.04 17.88
C MET A 4 12.35 -2.88 18.74
N GLU A 5 13.02 -2.59 19.85
CA GLU A 5 12.71 -1.44 20.72
C GLU A 5 12.86 -0.10 19.98
N ARG A 6 13.85 0.01 19.07
CA ARG A 6 14.03 1.20 18.23
C ARG A 6 12.91 1.36 17.20
N GLU A 7 12.54 0.26 16.54
CA GLU A 7 11.43 0.26 15.58
C GLU A 7 10.11 0.66 16.24
N ILE A 8 9.87 0.20 17.48
CA ILE A 8 8.71 0.61 18.28
C ILE A 8 8.78 2.11 18.62
N LEU A 9 9.92 2.61 19.10
CA LEU A 9 10.10 4.03 19.43
C LEU A 9 9.79 4.92 18.21
N ILE A 10 10.31 4.57 17.03
CA ILE A 10 10.05 5.30 15.78
C ILE A 10 8.56 5.28 15.42
N LEU A 11 7.88 4.13 15.56
CA LEU A 11 6.44 4.04 15.30
C LEU A 11 5.64 4.93 16.24
N GLU A 12 6.00 4.94 17.53
CA GLU A 12 5.33 5.76 18.54
C GLU A 12 5.57 7.25 18.33
N GLU A 13 6.77 7.66 17.91
CA GLU A 13 7.11 9.06 17.61
C GLU A 13 6.33 9.59 16.40
N ASN A 14 6.30 8.83 15.30
CA ASN A 14 5.48 9.18 14.15
C ASN A 14 3.98 9.28 14.49
N PHE A 15 3.51 8.40 15.40
CA PHE A 15 2.15 8.44 15.88
C PHE A 15 1.90 9.65 16.80
N ARG A 16 2.84 10.01 17.68
CA ARG A 16 2.78 11.19 18.55
C ARG A 16 2.57 12.45 17.74
N ASP A 17 3.34 12.67 16.68
CA ASP A 17 3.20 13.83 15.80
C ASP A 17 1.79 13.91 15.19
N THR A 18 1.23 12.77 14.81
CA THR A 18 -0.13 12.68 14.28
C THR A 18 -1.17 13.11 15.32
N ILE A 19 -1.04 12.63 16.57
CA ILE A 19 -1.98 12.93 17.65
C ILE A 19 -1.81 14.35 18.19
N GLU A 20 -0.58 14.86 18.30
CA GLU A 20 -0.32 16.24 18.72
C GLU A 20 -0.95 17.24 17.74
N ASN A 21 -0.87 16.96 16.44
CA ASN A 21 -1.55 17.77 15.42
C ASN A 21 -3.09 17.75 15.55
N ASP A 22 -3.68 16.61 15.93
CA ASP A 22 -5.12 16.50 16.17
C ASP A 22 -5.54 17.21 17.47
N ILE A 23 -4.76 17.05 18.55
CA ILE A 23 -4.99 17.76 19.81
C ILE A 23 -4.87 19.27 19.62
N ALA A 24 -3.85 19.74 18.88
CA ALA A 24 -3.65 21.16 18.61
C ALA A 24 -4.87 21.81 17.91
N LYS A 25 -5.53 21.08 17.01
CA LYS A 25 -6.77 21.53 16.33
C LYS A 25 -7.98 21.60 17.25
N ASN A 26 -7.98 20.80 18.31
CA ASN A 26 -9.11 20.64 19.22
C ASN A 26 -8.90 21.29 20.60
N GLN A 27 -7.85 22.10 20.77
CA GLN A 27 -7.64 22.87 22.00
C GLN A 27 -8.66 24.00 22.11
N SER A 28 -9.04 24.33 23.35
CA SER A 28 -9.92 25.46 23.65
C SER A 28 -9.36 26.26 24.82
N GLU A 29 -9.75 27.53 24.95
CA GLU A 29 -9.22 28.44 25.98
C GLU A 29 -9.31 27.87 27.41
N ASN A 30 -10.33 27.07 27.70
CA ASN A 30 -10.60 26.51 29.03
C ASN A 30 -10.23 25.03 29.17
N LYS A 31 -9.66 24.40 28.13
CA LYS A 31 -9.30 22.97 28.14
C LYS A 31 -8.03 22.73 27.33
N LYS A 32 -6.97 22.35 28.05
CA LYS A 32 -5.70 21.90 27.47
C LYS A 32 -5.59 20.39 27.59
N THR A 33 -5.05 19.74 26.57
CA THR A 33 -4.75 18.30 26.60
C THR A 33 -3.30 18.10 26.23
N GLU A 34 -2.60 17.31 27.04
CA GLU A 34 -1.20 16.97 26.85
C GLU A 34 -1.03 15.46 26.84
N ILE A 35 -0.15 14.97 25.98
CA ILE A 35 0.21 13.55 25.92
C ILE A 35 1.26 13.29 26.99
N LYS A 36 0.97 12.41 27.95
CA LYS A 36 1.92 11.96 28.96
C LYS A 36 2.79 10.83 28.44
N ASP A 37 2.19 9.85 27.78
CA ASP A 37 2.89 8.68 27.25
C ASP A 37 2.13 8.03 26.10
N ILE A 38 2.84 7.26 25.28
CA ILE A 38 2.28 6.43 24.21
C ILE A 38 2.88 5.04 24.34
N LYS A 39 2.03 4.02 24.21
CA LYS A 39 2.40 2.61 24.34
C LYS A 39 1.82 1.80 23.19
N LEU A 40 2.66 1.16 22.39
CA LEU A 40 2.23 0.18 21.40
C LEU A 40 1.82 -1.11 22.13
N VAL A 41 0.56 -1.52 21.94
CA VAL A 41 0.05 -2.81 22.46
C VAL A 41 0.42 -3.94 21.50
N GLY A 42 0.32 -3.69 20.18
CA GLY A 42 0.59 -4.68 19.15
C GLY A 42 -0.31 -4.45 17.94
N GLN A 43 -0.59 -5.52 17.19
CA GLN A 43 -1.51 -5.48 16.05
C GLN A 43 -2.79 -6.26 16.37
N ALA A 44 -3.93 -5.60 16.29
CA ALA A 44 -5.22 -6.26 16.37
C ALA A 44 -5.61 -6.75 14.98
N THR A 45 -5.97 -8.03 14.87
CA THR A 45 -6.38 -8.65 13.60
C THR A 45 -7.83 -9.07 13.67
N TRP A 46 -8.66 -8.63 12.73
CA TRP A 46 -10.06 -9.02 12.60
C TRP A 46 -10.38 -9.43 11.17
N LYS A 47 -11.51 -10.12 11.00
CA LYS A 47 -12.01 -10.45 9.67
C LYS A 47 -12.82 -9.30 9.12
N ASP A 48 -12.41 -8.83 7.96
CA ASP A 48 -13.17 -7.86 7.20
C ASP A 48 -14.60 -8.36 6.93
N LYS A 49 -15.59 -7.48 7.13
CA LYS A 49 -17.01 -7.83 6.99
C LYS A 49 -17.42 -8.10 5.55
N ILE A 50 -16.64 -7.61 4.59
CA ILE A 50 -16.94 -7.70 3.17
C ILE A 50 -16.17 -8.86 2.55
N SER A 51 -14.85 -8.91 2.74
CA SER A 51 -13.97 -9.89 2.12
C SER A 51 -13.70 -11.15 2.97
N GLY A 52 -13.99 -11.12 4.27
CA GLY A 52 -13.71 -12.21 5.21
C GLY A 52 -12.23 -12.45 5.48
N LYS A 53 -11.35 -11.58 4.98
CA LYS A 53 -9.89 -11.65 5.15
C LYS A 53 -9.44 -10.99 6.44
N ASP A 54 -8.31 -11.46 6.94
CA ASP A 54 -7.69 -10.92 8.14
C ASP A 54 -7.06 -9.55 7.82
N ILE A 55 -7.58 -8.49 8.43
CA ILE A 55 -7.02 -7.14 8.43
C ILE A 55 -6.38 -6.90 9.79
N SER A 56 -5.19 -6.29 9.79
CA SER A 56 -4.46 -5.93 11.00
C SER A 56 -4.17 -4.44 11.05
N ASP A 57 -4.29 -3.84 12.22
CA ASP A 57 -3.86 -2.45 12.46
C ASP A 57 -3.23 -2.32 13.85
N ASN A 58 -2.35 -1.33 14.01
CA ASN A 58 -1.64 -1.09 15.26
C ASN A 58 -2.62 -0.59 16.33
N VAL A 59 -2.49 -1.12 17.54
CA VAL A 59 -3.23 -0.67 18.71
C VAL A 59 -2.29 0.11 19.62
N PHE A 60 -2.62 1.38 19.86
CA PHE A 60 -1.88 2.25 20.77
C PHE A 60 -2.72 2.62 21.98
N ILE A 61 -2.07 2.73 23.13
CA ILE A 61 -2.61 3.36 24.33
C ILE A 61 -1.93 4.71 24.47
N VAL A 62 -2.74 5.77 24.54
CA VAL A 62 -2.27 7.14 24.75
C VAL A 62 -2.74 7.59 26.11
N GLU A 63 -1.79 7.86 26.99
CA GLU A 63 -2.04 8.45 28.30
C GLU A 63 -2.04 9.97 28.16
N LYS A 64 -3.15 10.59 28.54
CA LYS A 64 -3.38 12.02 28.38
C LYS A 64 -3.64 12.66 29.72
N GLU A 65 -3.14 13.87 29.88
CA GLU A 65 -3.52 14.78 30.94
C GLU A 65 -4.39 15.88 30.36
N ILE A 66 -5.56 16.07 30.95
CA ILE A 66 -6.54 17.07 30.57
C ILE A 66 -6.62 18.08 31.70
N ILE A 67 -6.28 19.33 31.39
CA ILE A 67 -6.32 20.46 32.31
C ILE A 67 -7.52 21.31 31.90
N GLU A 68 -8.55 21.35 32.73
CA GLU A 68 -9.75 22.15 32.53
C GLU A 68 -9.77 23.30 33.54
N THR A 69 -9.94 24.54 33.06
CA THR A 69 -10.06 25.72 33.91
C THR A 69 -11.53 26.09 34.04
N ASP A 70 -12.04 26.14 35.27
CA ASP A 70 -13.42 26.55 35.52
C ASP A 70 -13.61 28.07 35.39
N GLU A 71 -14.87 28.53 35.43
CA GLU A 71 -15.23 29.96 35.34
C GLU A 71 -14.60 30.83 36.46
N ASN A 72 -14.07 30.22 37.53
CA ASN A 72 -13.40 30.91 38.63
C ASN A 72 -11.86 30.87 38.51
N GLY A 73 -11.32 30.34 37.42
CA GLY A 73 -9.88 30.20 37.20
C GLY A 73 -9.23 29.04 37.94
N LYS A 74 -10.03 28.10 38.49
CA LYS A 74 -9.49 26.91 39.17
C LYS A 74 -9.27 25.80 38.16
N GLU A 75 -8.04 25.30 38.13
CA GLU A 75 -7.64 24.18 37.28
C GLU A 75 -8.07 22.84 37.88
N ARG A 76 -8.61 21.97 37.03
CA ARG A 76 -8.88 20.57 37.31
C ARG A 76 -8.06 19.72 36.36
N VAL A 77 -7.15 18.93 36.93
CA VAL A 77 -6.32 17.98 36.18
C VAL A 77 -7.01 16.61 36.21
N THR A 78 -7.17 16.00 35.04
CA THR A 78 -7.75 14.67 34.87
C THR A 78 -6.85 13.83 33.97
N GLU A 79 -6.47 12.65 34.41
CA GLU A 79 -5.75 11.68 33.59
C GLU A 79 -6.73 10.76 32.86
N GLN A 80 -6.48 10.50 31.59
CA GLN A 80 -7.31 9.65 30.75
C GLN A 80 -6.45 8.77 29.86
N LYS A 81 -6.77 7.47 29.79
CA LYS A 81 -6.22 6.57 28.78
C LYS A 81 -7.15 6.55 27.58
N SER A 82 -6.61 6.72 26.39
CA SER A 82 -7.32 6.62 25.12
C SER A 82 -6.74 5.47 24.30
N TYR A 83 -7.59 4.62 23.74
CA TYR A 83 -7.18 3.51 22.88
C TYR A 83 -7.40 3.89 21.43
N TYR A 84 -6.37 3.64 20.62
CA TYR A 84 -6.35 3.94 19.21
C TYR A 84 -6.18 2.65 18.41
N LEU A 85 -6.90 2.57 17.29
CA LEU A 85 -6.69 1.59 16.24
C LEU A 85 -6.21 2.36 15.01
N GLY A 86 -4.95 2.17 14.63
CA GLY A 86 -4.26 3.05 13.70
C GLY A 86 -4.29 4.49 14.20
N ASN A 87 -4.75 5.41 13.36
CA ASN A 87 -4.87 6.84 13.70
C ASN A 87 -6.21 7.23 14.34
N ARG A 88 -7.11 6.27 14.59
CA ARG A 88 -8.47 6.56 15.08
C ARG A 88 -8.62 6.24 16.56
N CYS A 89 -9.08 7.22 17.35
CA CYS A 89 -9.46 6.99 18.74
C CYS A 89 -10.76 6.16 18.79
N VAL A 90 -10.71 4.97 19.41
CA VAL A 90 -11.85 4.02 19.41
C VAL A 90 -12.45 3.81 20.80
N ALA A 91 -11.65 3.96 21.86
CA ALA A 91 -12.09 3.81 23.24
C ALA A 91 -11.33 4.74 24.20
N GLY A 92 -11.83 4.85 25.43
CA GLY A 92 -11.10 5.47 26.53
C GLY A 92 -11.47 4.84 27.87
N THR A 93 -10.72 5.14 28.93
CA THR A 93 -11.02 4.63 30.27
C THR A 93 -12.01 5.52 31.03
N LEU A 94 -12.86 4.90 31.84
CA LEU A 94 -13.74 5.57 32.80
C LEU A 94 -13.37 5.16 34.23
N GLY A 95 -12.55 5.96 34.93
CA GLY A 95 -12.32 5.92 36.39
C GLY A 95 -11.69 4.64 36.99
N ASN A 96 -12.22 3.47 36.68
CA ASN A 96 -11.83 2.15 37.18
C ASN A 96 -10.97 1.36 36.16
N ASP A 97 -10.27 2.05 35.26
CA ASP A 97 -9.56 1.46 34.10
C ASP A 97 -10.43 0.60 33.16
N GLU A 98 -11.76 0.68 33.28
CA GLU A 98 -12.69 0.00 32.37
C GLU A 98 -12.67 0.67 31.00
N ILE A 99 -12.43 -0.13 29.95
CA ILE A 99 -12.37 0.32 28.56
C ILE A 99 -13.80 0.58 28.05
N VAL A 100 -14.10 1.84 27.79
CA VAL A 100 -15.36 2.29 27.21
C VAL A 100 -15.15 2.66 25.75
N TYR A 101 -15.67 1.83 24.85
CA TYR A 101 -15.66 2.10 23.42
C TYR A 101 -16.63 3.21 23.05
N SER A 102 -16.26 4.03 22.05
CA SER A 102 -17.17 5.04 21.52
C SER A 102 -18.44 4.38 20.98
N LYS A 103 -19.61 5.00 21.23
CA LYS A 103 -20.91 4.41 20.91
C LYS A 103 -21.02 3.95 19.45
N SER A 104 -20.57 4.78 18.52
CA SER A 104 -20.54 4.44 17.09
C SER A 104 -19.67 3.21 16.82
N PHE A 105 -18.50 3.10 17.46
CA PHE A 105 -17.58 1.98 17.26
C PHE A 105 -18.12 0.69 17.87
N ALA A 106 -18.66 0.74 19.08
CA ALA A 106 -19.24 -0.43 19.75
C ALA A 106 -20.46 -0.99 18.98
N GLU A 107 -21.27 -0.12 18.37
CA GLU A 107 -22.46 -0.54 17.62
C GLU A 107 -22.11 -1.04 16.21
N SER A 108 -21.12 -0.44 15.54
CA SER A 108 -20.81 -0.78 14.14
C SER A 108 -19.61 -1.71 13.95
N GLU A 109 -18.69 -1.82 14.91
CA GLU A 109 -17.37 -2.47 14.76
C GLU A 109 -17.09 -3.57 15.82
N ILE A 110 -18.08 -4.44 16.06
CA ILE A 110 -18.04 -5.51 17.08
C ILE A 110 -16.85 -6.46 16.92
N ASP A 111 -16.49 -6.80 15.67
CA ASP A 111 -15.35 -7.61 15.28
C ASP A 111 -14.01 -6.96 15.63
N LYS A 112 -13.85 -5.67 15.34
CA LYS A 112 -12.65 -4.91 15.69
C LYS A 112 -12.52 -4.75 17.20
N GLN A 113 -13.63 -4.47 17.88
CA GLN A 113 -13.70 -4.42 19.33
C GLN A 113 -13.25 -5.76 19.93
N LYS A 114 -13.73 -6.88 19.39
CA LYS A 114 -13.31 -8.21 19.83
C LYS A 114 -11.81 -8.44 19.61
N ALA A 115 -11.28 -8.08 18.45
CA ALA A 115 -9.84 -8.22 18.16
C ALA A 115 -8.95 -7.40 19.10
N ILE A 116 -9.36 -6.16 19.44
CA ILE A 116 -8.65 -5.32 20.40
C ILE A 116 -8.69 -5.96 21.79
N ASN A 117 -9.87 -6.41 22.26
CA ASN A 117 -10.00 -7.07 23.55
C ASN A 117 -9.18 -8.38 23.61
N ASP A 118 -9.25 -9.22 22.57
CA ASP A 118 -8.48 -10.46 22.47
C ASP A 118 -6.96 -10.19 22.48
N LEU A 119 -6.50 -9.06 21.94
CA LEU A 119 -5.10 -8.63 21.97
C LEU A 119 -4.70 -8.19 23.39
N ILE A 120 -5.51 -7.31 24.00
CA ILE A 120 -5.27 -6.78 25.35
C ILE A 120 -5.29 -7.90 26.39
N ASP A 121 -6.20 -8.88 26.28
CA ASP A 121 -6.31 -10.01 27.21
C ASP A 121 -5.12 -10.99 27.11
N LYS A 122 -4.46 -11.05 25.95
CA LYS A 122 -3.30 -11.93 25.71
C LYS A 122 -1.98 -11.32 26.17
N ILE A 123 -1.86 -10.00 26.12
CA ILE A 123 -0.62 -9.29 26.40
C ILE A 123 -0.66 -8.79 27.84
N SER A 124 0.40 -9.07 28.59
CA SER A 124 0.47 -8.58 29.95
C SER A 124 0.68 -7.06 29.99
N GLU A 125 0.12 -6.39 30.99
CA GLU A 125 0.38 -4.96 31.20
C GLU A 125 1.88 -4.67 31.31
N LYS A 126 2.67 -5.60 31.89
CA LYS A 126 4.14 -5.51 31.93
C LYS A 126 4.80 -5.51 30.56
N GLU A 127 4.23 -6.16 29.55
CA GLU A 127 4.76 -6.16 28.19
C GLU A 127 4.40 -4.88 27.45
N ILE A 128 3.16 -4.40 27.59
CA ILE A 128 2.74 -3.09 27.07
C ILE A 128 3.61 -1.99 27.67
N GLU A 129 3.87 -2.07 28.96
CA GLU A 129 4.63 -1.09 29.73
C GLU A 129 6.14 -1.09 29.40
N LYS A 130 6.66 -2.11 28.70
CA LYS A 130 8.01 -2.08 28.10
C LYS A 130 8.06 -1.21 26.85
N ASN A 131 6.94 -1.12 26.14
CA ASN A 131 6.79 -0.27 24.96
C ASN A 131 6.38 1.16 25.35
N SER A 132 6.59 1.58 26.60
CA SER A 132 6.38 2.99 26.94
C SER A 132 7.37 3.86 26.19
N MET A 133 6.89 4.79 25.37
CA MET A 133 7.72 5.77 24.69
C MET A 133 8.67 6.45 25.68
N ASN A 134 8.15 6.88 26.84
CA ASN A 134 8.99 7.51 27.87
C ASN A 134 10.11 6.58 28.34
N LYS A 135 9.85 5.28 28.51
CA LYS A 135 10.90 4.31 28.88
C LYS A 135 11.89 4.08 27.75
N LEU A 136 11.42 3.94 26.52
CA LEU A 136 12.27 3.74 25.36
C LEU A 136 13.20 4.95 25.15
N LYS A 137 12.68 6.18 25.28
CA LYS A 137 13.47 7.42 25.27
C LYS A 137 14.49 7.45 26.41
N ASN A 138 14.11 7.02 27.62
CA ASN A 138 15.03 6.93 28.74
C ASN A 138 16.11 5.86 28.53
N GLU A 139 15.80 4.73 27.91
CA GLU A 139 16.78 3.70 27.52
C GLU A 139 17.77 4.23 26.48
N GLU A 140 17.27 4.94 25.46
CA GLU A 140 18.12 5.59 24.47
C GLU A 140 19.05 6.62 25.12
N LEU A 141 18.50 7.47 25.97
CA LEU A 141 19.25 8.48 26.70
C LEU A 141 20.30 7.85 27.63
N LYS A 142 19.98 6.74 28.30
CA LYS A 142 20.94 5.96 29.10
C LYS A 142 22.09 5.43 28.26
N GLU A 143 21.85 4.94 27.05
CA GLU A 143 22.91 4.52 26.15
C GLU A 143 23.83 5.68 25.76
N ILE A 144 23.24 6.82 25.41
CA ILE A 144 23.97 8.02 25.00
C ILE A 144 24.82 8.56 26.16
N LEU A 145 24.25 8.63 27.36
CA LEU A 145 24.95 9.07 28.56
C LEU A 145 26.01 8.06 29.01
N THR A 146 25.76 6.76 28.84
CA THR A 146 26.78 5.73 29.10
C THR A 146 27.96 5.89 28.17
N GLU A 147 27.72 6.17 26.88
CA GLU A 147 28.76 6.46 25.89
C GLU A 147 29.47 7.79 26.19
N TYR A 148 28.74 8.83 26.60
CA TYR A 148 29.28 10.15 26.92
C TYR A 148 30.17 10.13 28.18
N LEU A 149 29.70 9.50 29.26
CA LEU A 149 30.37 9.47 30.56
C LEU A 149 31.35 8.31 30.70
N GLY A 150 31.37 7.36 29.76
CA GLY A 150 32.23 6.17 29.79
C GLY A 150 31.93 5.20 30.94
N ARG A 151 30.77 5.33 31.59
CA ARG A 151 30.32 4.46 32.68
C ARG A 151 28.85 4.10 32.48
N LYS A 152 28.46 2.88 32.86
CA LYS A 152 27.07 2.45 32.78
C LYS A 152 26.18 3.30 33.69
N ILE A 153 25.11 3.85 33.13
CA ILE A 153 24.08 4.61 33.86
C ILE A 153 22.92 3.68 34.20
N THR A 154 22.44 3.75 35.44
CA THR A 154 21.23 3.02 35.88
C THR A 154 19.99 3.89 35.72
N GLU A 155 18.81 3.27 35.70
CA GLU A 155 17.54 3.98 35.60
C GLU A 155 17.30 4.93 36.78
N GLU A 156 17.73 4.54 37.98
CA GLU A 156 17.62 5.33 39.22
C GLU A 156 18.55 6.57 39.20
N GLU A 157 19.72 6.46 38.56
CA GLU A 157 20.67 7.57 38.49
C GLU A 157 20.28 8.61 37.43
N LEU A 158 19.53 8.22 36.40
CA LEU A 158 19.22 9.04 35.23
C LEU A 158 18.59 10.40 35.58
N PRO A 159 17.51 10.49 36.40
CA PRO A 159 16.90 11.79 36.71
C PRO A 159 17.86 12.73 37.46
N SER A 160 18.56 12.19 38.47
CA SER A 160 19.52 12.97 39.26
C SER A 160 20.74 13.42 38.45
N LEU A 161 21.07 12.70 37.38
CA LEU A 161 22.13 13.06 36.46
C LEU A 161 21.66 14.21 35.56
N LEU A 162 20.47 14.09 34.96
CA LEU A 162 19.89 15.12 34.10
C LEU A 162 19.70 16.46 34.84
N GLU A 163 19.31 16.44 36.10
CA GLU A 163 19.20 17.67 36.93
C GLU A 163 20.54 18.34 37.22
N LYS A 164 21.64 17.56 37.28
CA LYS A 164 22.99 18.07 37.58
C LYS A 164 23.75 18.50 36.34
N MET A 165 23.30 18.07 35.15
CA MET A 165 23.92 18.45 33.89
C MET A 165 23.67 19.93 33.61
N ASN A 166 24.72 20.62 33.18
CA ASN A 166 24.59 22.00 32.76
C ASN A 166 24.06 22.09 31.33
N ASN A 167 23.60 23.27 30.91
CA ASN A 167 23.01 23.48 29.58
C ASN A 167 23.94 23.04 28.42
N GLN A 168 25.26 23.16 28.59
CA GLN A 168 26.23 22.77 27.55
C GLN A 168 26.33 21.24 27.42
N GLU A 169 26.30 20.52 28.54
CA GLU A 169 26.27 19.05 28.54
C GLU A 169 24.94 18.52 27.98
N ILE A 170 23.82 19.22 28.24
CA ILE A 170 22.50 18.91 27.66
C ILE A 170 22.54 19.10 26.14
N GLU A 171 23.06 20.22 25.64
CA GLU A 171 23.22 20.46 24.20
C GLU A 171 24.10 19.40 23.53
N GLU A 172 25.18 18.94 24.17
CA GLU A 172 26.02 17.87 23.63
C GLU A 172 25.30 16.51 23.56
N VAL A 173 24.49 16.18 24.57
CA VAL A 173 23.67 14.97 24.57
C VAL A 173 22.55 15.05 23.54
N GLN A 174 21.85 16.18 23.45
CA GLN A 174 20.85 16.44 22.41
C GLN A 174 21.47 16.36 21.01
N GLY A 175 22.65 16.95 20.81
CA GLY A 175 23.39 16.82 19.56
C GLY A 175 23.84 15.39 19.25
N LYS A 176 23.97 14.50 20.25
CA LYS A 176 24.19 13.06 20.02
C LYS A 176 22.91 12.30 19.68
N ILE A 177 21.77 12.68 20.26
CA ILE A 177 20.44 12.17 19.88
C ILE A 177 20.17 12.54 18.42
N GLU A 178 20.25 13.83 18.08
CA GLU A 178 20.08 14.32 16.71
C GLU A 178 21.09 13.65 15.76
N LYS A 179 22.35 13.42 16.16
CA LYS A 179 23.31 12.69 15.31
C LYS A 179 22.98 11.21 15.13
N ARG A 180 22.25 10.58 16.05
CA ARG A 180 21.81 9.19 15.90
C ARG A 180 20.59 9.10 14.98
N GLU A 181 19.61 10.01 15.13
CA GLU A 181 18.50 10.18 14.19
C GLU A 181 19.01 10.53 12.78
N ASN A 182 19.89 11.53 12.69
CA ASN A 182 20.53 11.92 11.43
C ASN A 182 21.43 10.82 10.87
N LYS A 183 21.98 9.90 11.67
CA LYS A 183 22.74 8.75 11.15
C LYS A 183 21.84 7.79 10.40
N GLU A 184 20.58 7.62 10.79
CA GLU A 184 19.62 6.79 10.05
C GLU A 184 19.14 7.48 8.77
N GLU A 185 19.03 8.81 8.77
CA GLU A 185 18.75 9.61 7.56
C GLU A 185 19.98 9.71 6.61
N GLU A 186 21.19 9.92 7.14
CA GLU A 186 22.46 9.89 6.41
C GLU A 186 22.77 8.50 5.85
N ASN A 187 22.49 7.45 6.63
CA ASN A 187 22.61 6.07 6.16
C ASN A 187 21.73 5.85 4.94
N ASN A 188 20.64 6.58 4.70
CA ASN A 188 19.81 6.46 3.50
C ASN A 188 20.19 7.41 2.36
N LYS A 189 20.96 8.46 2.65
CA LYS A 189 21.50 9.41 1.66
C LYS A 189 22.60 8.79 0.81
N LEU A 190 22.70 9.24 -0.43
CA LEU A 190 23.77 8.87 -1.36
C LEU A 190 24.74 10.04 -1.50
N SER A 191 26.04 9.75 -1.52
CA SER A 191 27.05 10.72 -1.89
C SER A 191 26.87 11.18 -3.34
N LYS A 192 27.48 12.31 -3.71
CA LYS A 192 27.43 12.84 -5.08
C LYS A 192 27.89 11.81 -6.12
N ARG A 193 28.98 11.09 -5.85
CA ARG A 193 29.50 10.03 -6.74
C ARG A 193 28.52 8.86 -6.90
N GLN A 194 27.90 8.43 -5.80
CA GLN A 194 26.88 7.37 -5.82
C GLN A 194 25.62 7.83 -6.58
N THR A 195 25.20 9.06 -6.37
CA THR A 195 24.09 9.71 -7.07
C THR A 195 24.33 9.77 -8.58
N ASP A 196 25.54 10.16 -9.00
CA ASP A 196 25.90 10.23 -10.41
C ASP A 196 25.95 8.82 -11.05
N LYS A 197 26.44 7.80 -10.33
CA LYS A 197 26.38 6.40 -10.79
C LYS A 197 24.93 5.90 -10.93
N ILE A 198 24.05 6.27 -10.00
CA ILE A 198 22.60 5.96 -10.09
C ILE A 198 21.95 6.67 -11.29
N LYS A 199 22.25 7.95 -11.54
CA LYS A 199 21.75 8.69 -12.71
C LYS A 199 22.12 8.02 -14.04
N VAL A 200 23.34 7.48 -14.13
CA VAL A 200 23.81 6.78 -15.34
C VAL A 200 23.13 5.42 -15.48
N ASN A 201 22.89 4.73 -14.37
CA ASN A 201 22.32 3.37 -14.36
C ASN A 201 20.79 3.34 -14.14
N GLN A 202 20.12 4.49 -14.24
CA GLN A 202 18.68 4.59 -14.07
C GLN A 202 17.96 3.86 -15.21
N VAL A 203 16.95 3.09 -14.84
CA VAL A 203 16.09 2.39 -15.80
C VAL A 203 14.95 3.31 -16.24
N GLN A 204 14.34 4.00 -15.28
CA GLN A 204 13.33 5.02 -15.54
C GLN A 204 13.50 6.22 -14.63
N ARG A 205 13.13 7.39 -15.14
CA ARG A 205 12.96 8.61 -14.36
C ARG A 205 11.50 9.05 -14.36
N ILE A 206 10.95 9.25 -13.18
CA ILE A 206 9.62 9.78 -12.93
C ILE A 206 9.77 11.23 -12.46
N ASP A 207 9.02 12.14 -13.08
CA ASP A 207 8.91 13.54 -12.66
C ASP A 207 7.80 13.70 -11.62
N LEU A 208 8.10 14.20 -10.43
CA LEU A 208 7.12 14.37 -9.36
C LEU A 208 6.23 15.60 -9.53
N GLU A 209 6.60 16.55 -10.39
CA GLU A 209 5.74 17.69 -10.77
C GLU A 209 4.68 17.28 -11.80
N GLN A 210 4.76 16.08 -12.36
CA GLN A 210 3.77 15.62 -13.33
C GLN A 210 2.39 15.48 -12.69
N LYS A 211 1.35 15.84 -13.44
CA LYS A 211 -0.04 15.65 -13.03
C LYS A 211 -0.54 14.28 -13.46
N ALA A 212 -0.19 13.24 -12.70
CA ALA A 212 -0.50 11.85 -13.02
C ALA A 212 -2.02 11.59 -13.16
N ASP A 213 -2.85 12.34 -12.45
CA ASP A 213 -4.32 12.28 -12.56
C ASP A 213 -4.94 13.44 -13.36
N GLY A 214 -4.09 14.25 -14.00
CA GLY A 214 -4.49 15.44 -14.73
C GLY A 214 -4.77 16.67 -13.85
N VAL A 215 -4.64 16.59 -12.52
CA VAL A 215 -4.94 17.70 -11.60
C VAL A 215 -3.82 17.95 -10.58
N LYS A 216 -3.54 17.00 -9.68
CA LYS A 216 -2.56 17.14 -8.60
C LYS A 216 -1.19 16.65 -9.07
N GLU A 217 -0.14 17.31 -8.58
CA GLU A 217 1.25 16.87 -8.75
C GLU A 217 1.46 15.50 -8.08
N LEU A 218 2.23 14.65 -8.73
CA LEU A 218 2.52 13.30 -8.26
C LEU A 218 3.22 13.30 -6.90
N GLY A 219 4.17 14.22 -6.67
CA GLY A 219 4.85 14.37 -5.38
C GLY A 219 3.88 14.62 -4.23
N LYS A 220 2.89 15.50 -4.42
CA LYS A 220 1.83 15.76 -3.42
C LYS A 220 0.88 14.59 -3.24
N LYS A 221 0.66 13.78 -4.27
CA LYS A 221 -0.14 12.56 -4.14
C LYS A 221 0.56 11.49 -3.31
N LEU A 222 1.88 11.42 -3.41
CA LEU A 222 2.69 10.44 -2.71
C LEU A 222 3.19 10.95 -1.35
N ASP A 223 2.81 12.15 -0.90
CA ASP A 223 3.38 12.82 0.28
C ASP A 223 4.92 12.83 0.24
N LEU A 224 5.48 13.25 -0.89
CA LEU A 224 6.92 13.34 -1.15
C LEU A 224 7.35 14.79 -1.38
N ASP A 225 6.94 15.69 -0.49
CA ASP A 225 7.33 17.10 -0.56
C ASP A 225 8.86 17.25 -0.48
N GLY A 226 9.42 18.10 -1.35
CA GLY A 226 10.87 18.33 -1.47
C GLY A 226 11.63 17.33 -2.35
N TYR A 227 10.95 16.29 -2.86
CA TYR A 227 11.49 15.43 -3.92
C TYR A 227 11.06 15.92 -5.30
N ARG A 228 12.01 15.91 -6.24
CA ARG A 228 11.80 16.29 -7.63
C ARG A 228 11.60 15.11 -8.56
N TYR A 229 12.39 14.06 -8.37
CA TYR A 229 12.36 12.87 -9.21
C TYR A 229 12.36 11.60 -8.38
N ILE A 230 11.76 10.55 -8.93
CA ILE A 230 12.03 9.17 -8.52
C ILE A 230 12.74 8.47 -9.67
N TYR A 231 13.84 7.82 -9.37
CA TYR A 231 14.51 6.91 -10.29
C TYR A 231 14.21 5.48 -9.93
N VAL A 232 13.81 4.72 -10.94
CA VAL A 232 13.73 3.26 -10.88
C VAL A 232 15.07 2.72 -11.34
N VAL A 233 15.69 1.89 -10.50
CA VAL A 233 16.99 1.26 -10.74
C VAL A 233 16.91 -0.23 -10.44
N TYR A 234 17.74 -1.05 -11.08
CA TYR A 234 17.91 -2.42 -10.64
C TYR A 234 18.48 -2.47 -9.22
N SER A 235 17.90 -3.30 -8.36
CA SER A 235 18.32 -3.41 -6.96
C SER A 235 19.77 -3.83 -6.81
N GLU A 236 20.31 -4.63 -7.74
CA GLU A 236 21.72 -5.01 -7.78
C GLU A 236 22.64 -3.79 -7.87
N ASN A 237 22.28 -2.81 -8.71
CA ASN A 237 23.05 -1.56 -8.84
C ASN A 237 23.03 -0.76 -7.53
N VAL A 238 21.93 -0.77 -6.78
CA VAL A 238 21.87 -0.11 -5.47
C VAL A 238 22.75 -0.84 -4.46
N LYS A 239 22.70 -2.19 -4.42
CA LYS A 239 23.54 -3.02 -3.54
C LYS A 239 25.03 -2.87 -3.78
N GLU A 240 25.45 -2.69 -5.03
CA GLU A 240 26.86 -2.39 -5.36
C GLU A 240 27.33 -1.03 -4.82
N ILE A 241 26.40 -0.08 -4.77
CA ILE A 241 26.68 1.32 -4.46
C ILE A 241 26.56 1.56 -2.95
N LYS A 242 25.71 0.81 -2.28
CA LYS A 242 25.33 0.95 -0.87
C LYS A 242 25.05 -0.43 -0.31
N GLN A 243 25.78 -0.84 0.72
CA GLN A 243 25.67 -2.16 1.36
C GLN A 243 24.95 -2.03 2.71
N ASP A 244 23.69 -1.58 2.68
CA ASP A 244 22.83 -1.58 3.87
C ASP A 244 22.05 -2.91 3.98
N GLU A 245 21.75 -3.32 5.23
CA GLU A 245 20.96 -4.52 5.53
C GLU A 245 19.47 -4.38 5.14
N ASN A 246 18.98 -3.15 4.90
CA ASN A 246 17.57 -2.84 4.60
C ASN A 246 17.27 -2.64 3.10
N ILE A 247 18.04 -3.22 2.19
CA ILE A 247 17.78 -3.08 0.74
C ILE A 247 16.71 -4.05 0.26
N ASN A 248 15.68 -3.50 -0.37
CA ASN A 248 14.61 -4.22 -1.07
C ASN A 248 15.15 -5.42 -1.88
N ASN A 249 14.57 -6.60 -1.66
CA ASN A 249 14.95 -7.86 -2.31
C ASN A 249 14.28 -8.13 -3.68
N THR A 250 13.64 -7.12 -4.27
CA THR A 250 12.95 -7.21 -5.56
C THR A 250 13.86 -6.78 -6.72
N THR A 251 13.40 -6.96 -7.97
CA THR A 251 14.12 -6.61 -9.20
C THR A 251 14.53 -5.15 -9.24
N TYR A 252 13.64 -4.25 -8.80
CA TYR A 252 13.84 -2.81 -8.82
C TYR A 252 13.94 -2.18 -7.43
N SER A 253 14.49 -0.99 -7.37
CA SER A 253 14.55 -0.13 -6.19
C SER A 253 14.23 1.31 -6.60
N LEU A 254 13.68 2.09 -5.67
CA LEU A 254 13.36 3.50 -5.86
C LEU A 254 14.42 4.39 -5.20
N VAL A 255 14.91 5.37 -5.95
CA VAL A 255 15.82 6.41 -5.45
C VAL A 255 15.18 7.77 -5.68
N GLY A 256 14.96 8.52 -4.61
CA GLY A 256 14.40 9.86 -4.65
C GLY A 256 15.52 10.88 -4.84
N ILE A 257 15.30 11.86 -5.72
CA ILE A 257 16.19 13.01 -5.93
C ILE A 257 15.46 14.26 -5.43
N LYS A 258 16.04 14.97 -4.46
CA LYS A 258 15.54 16.24 -3.94
C LYS A 258 15.90 17.41 -4.88
N ASP A 259 15.25 18.56 -4.68
CA ASP A 259 15.49 19.77 -5.48
C ASP A 259 16.92 20.29 -5.39
N ASP A 260 17.57 20.10 -4.24
CA ASP A 260 18.98 20.43 -4.00
C ASP A 260 19.97 19.45 -4.70
N GLY A 261 19.44 18.43 -5.38
CA GLY A 261 20.20 17.42 -6.10
C GLY A 261 20.72 16.28 -5.23
N THR A 262 20.40 16.26 -3.93
CA THR A 262 20.69 15.12 -3.05
C THR A 262 19.81 13.93 -3.39
N ALA A 263 20.33 12.72 -3.19
CA ALA A 263 19.61 11.49 -3.48
C ALA A 263 19.53 10.60 -2.25
N SER A 264 18.43 9.89 -2.10
CA SER A 264 18.23 8.89 -1.03
C SER A 264 17.51 7.66 -1.56
N VAL A 265 17.90 6.49 -1.07
CA VAL A 265 17.14 5.26 -1.32
C VAL A 265 15.82 5.36 -0.56
N MET A 266 14.69 5.07 -1.21
CA MET A 266 13.37 5.38 -0.66
C MET A 266 12.75 4.26 0.19
N ASN A 267 13.55 3.40 0.82
CA ASN A 267 13.04 2.27 1.63
C ASN A 267 12.40 2.74 2.96
N ASN A 268 12.75 3.93 3.43
CA ASN A 268 12.05 4.56 4.55
C ASN A 268 10.66 5.03 4.12
N GLU A 269 10.51 5.46 2.87
CA GLU A 269 9.26 6.03 2.36
C GLU A 269 8.30 4.96 1.83
N PHE A 270 8.83 3.90 1.25
CA PHE A 270 8.05 2.83 0.63
C PHE A 270 8.36 1.48 1.28
N GLU A 271 7.31 0.70 1.49
CA GLU A 271 7.42 -0.73 1.76
C GLU A 271 7.18 -1.52 0.47
N MET A 272 7.71 -2.73 0.39
CA MET A 272 7.51 -3.59 -0.77
C MET A 272 6.28 -4.46 -0.57
N ASP A 273 5.40 -4.51 -1.57
CA ASP A 273 4.36 -5.53 -1.61
C ASP A 273 5.01 -6.90 -1.90
N LYS A 274 4.92 -7.82 -0.93
CA LYS A 274 5.51 -9.17 -1.02
C LYS A 274 4.69 -10.12 -1.90
N THR A 275 3.51 -9.70 -2.37
CA THR A 275 2.58 -10.54 -3.14
C THR A 275 2.80 -10.47 -4.66
N VAL A 276 3.79 -9.70 -5.12
CA VAL A 276 4.13 -9.52 -6.54
C VAL A 276 5.51 -10.12 -6.91
N GLY A 277 5.80 -10.26 -8.21
CA GLY A 277 7.01 -10.91 -8.73
C GLY A 277 6.74 -12.19 -9.53
N ASN A 278 7.76 -13.04 -9.72
CA ASN A 278 7.70 -14.17 -10.66
C ASN A 278 6.61 -15.23 -10.39
N ASN A 279 5.99 -15.23 -9.20
CA ASN A 279 4.84 -16.08 -8.82
C ASN A 279 3.68 -15.25 -8.24
N ALA A 280 3.44 -14.04 -8.75
CA ALA A 280 2.36 -13.17 -8.29
C ALA A 280 0.99 -13.83 -8.54
N GLY A 281 0.24 -14.11 -7.47
CA GLY A 281 -1.16 -14.58 -7.58
C GLY A 281 -2.18 -13.45 -7.72
N ARG A 282 -1.73 -12.20 -7.56
CA ARG A 282 -2.57 -11.01 -7.48
C ARG A 282 -2.72 -10.35 -8.85
N LEU A 283 -3.96 -10.20 -9.32
CA LEU A 283 -4.27 -9.42 -10.52
C LEU A 283 -4.26 -7.93 -10.20
N GLN A 284 -3.97 -7.13 -11.22
CA GLN A 284 -4.00 -5.69 -11.20
C GLN A 284 -4.71 -5.20 -12.45
N THR A 285 -5.54 -4.18 -12.26
CA THR A 285 -6.13 -3.44 -13.38
C THR A 285 -5.16 -2.36 -13.80
N LYS A 286 -4.75 -2.36 -15.06
CA LYS A 286 -3.70 -1.48 -15.58
C LYS A 286 -4.22 -0.65 -16.73
N ILE A 287 -4.14 0.67 -16.58
CA ILE A 287 -4.47 1.64 -17.61
C ILE A 287 -3.15 2.09 -18.25
N LYS A 288 -2.96 1.69 -19.50
CA LYS A 288 -1.72 1.91 -20.24
C LYS A 288 -1.70 3.30 -20.87
N ALA A 289 -0.50 3.76 -21.19
CA ALA A 289 -0.29 5.06 -21.84
C ALA A 289 -1.00 5.19 -23.20
N ASP A 290 -1.24 4.08 -23.90
CA ASP A 290 -1.95 4.03 -25.17
C ASP A 290 -3.50 4.07 -25.03
N GLY A 291 -3.99 4.20 -23.79
CA GLY A 291 -5.42 4.26 -23.48
C GLY A 291 -6.08 2.88 -23.34
N THR A 292 -5.35 1.80 -23.54
CA THR A 292 -5.88 0.45 -23.29
C THR A 292 -5.91 0.14 -21.80
N ALA A 293 -6.91 -0.62 -21.36
CA ALA A 293 -6.92 -1.18 -20.02
C ALA A 293 -6.84 -2.72 -20.05
N THR A 294 -6.06 -3.29 -19.15
CA THR A 294 -5.85 -4.74 -19.02
C THR A 294 -5.95 -5.19 -17.57
N ARG A 295 -6.22 -6.48 -17.37
CA ARG A 295 -6.14 -7.12 -16.07
C ARG A 295 -5.11 -8.24 -16.11
N ASP A 296 -4.01 -8.09 -15.36
CA ASP A 296 -2.91 -9.06 -15.34
C ASP A 296 -2.10 -8.98 -14.03
N ASN A 297 -1.16 -9.90 -13.82
CA ASN A 297 -0.32 -10.01 -12.62
C ASN A 297 1.18 -9.83 -12.94
N LYS A 298 1.51 -9.05 -13.98
CA LYS A 298 2.87 -8.99 -14.55
C LYS A 298 3.86 -8.07 -13.82
N ASP A 299 3.42 -7.38 -12.78
CA ASP A 299 4.30 -6.49 -12.04
C ASP A 299 5.46 -7.26 -11.39
N SER A 300 6.66 -6.78 -11.70
CA SER A 300 7.92 -7.31 -11.16
C SER A 300 8.20 -6.76 -9.77
N SER A 301 7.76 -5.54 -9.49
CA SER A 301 7.89 -4.87 -8.19
C SER A 301 6.72 -3.92 -7.96
N VAL A 302 6.18 -3.90 -6.75
CA VAL A 302 5.19 -2.91 -6.31
C VAL A 302 5.64 -2.32 -4.98
N PHE A 303 5.73 -1.01 -4.93
CA PHE A 303 6.15 -0.24 -3.77
C PHE A 303 4.94 0.48 -3.19
N VAL A 304 4.58 0.18 -1.94
CA VAL A 304 3.47 0.82 -1.23
C VAL A 304 4.01 1.98 -0.41
N ARG A 305 3.44 3.17 -0.59
CA ARG A 305 3.79 4.37 0.16
C ARG A 305 3.27 4.23 1.58
N LYS A 306 4.16 4.30 2.58
CA LYS A 306 3.79 4.10 3.99
C LYS A 306 2.82 5.14 4.53
N SER A 307 2.89 6.38 4.05
CA SER A 307 2.06 7.49 4.56
C SER A 307 0.59 7.38 4.17
N ASN A 308 0.29 6.86 2.98
CA ASN A 308 -1.05 6.96 2.41
C ASN A 308 -1.51 5.75 1.58
N GLY A 309 -0.69 4.70 1.50
CA GLY A 309 -1.05 3.44 0.85
C GLY A 309 -1.08 3.46 -0.68
N MET A 310 -0.76 4.59 -1.34
CA MET A 310 -0.61 4.64 -2.79
C MET A 310 0.56 3.76 -3.25
N THR A 311 0.53 3.25 -4.48
CA THR A 311 1.57 2.33 -4.95
C THR A 311 2.32 2.85 -6.17
N ILE A 312 3.56 2.40 -6.33
CA ILE A 312 4.33 2.51 -7.56
C ILE A 312 4.60 1.09 -8.07
N GLY A 313 3.96 0.74 -9.19
CA GLY A 313 4.14 -0.54 -9.88
C GLY A 313 5.27 -0.46 -10.92
N CYS A 314 6.03 -1.53 -11.07
CA CYS A 314 7.08 -1.68 -12.09
C CYS A 314 6.89 -3.01 -12.83
N GLU A 315 6.62 -2.92 -14.14
CA GLU A 315 6.45 -4.08 -15.03
C GLU A 315 7.57 -4.11 -16.07
N ASN A 316 8.17 -5.28 -16.31
CA ASN A 316 9.08 -5.47 -17.43
C ASN A 316 8.35 -6.05 -18.63
N ASP A 317 8.07 -5.20 -19.61
CA ASP A 317 7.40 -5.54 -20.86
C ASP A 317 8.44 -5.65 -21.99
N MET A 318 8.91 -6.87 -22.25
CA MET A 318 9.88 -7.20 -23.30
C MET A 318 11.18 -6.35 -23.27
N GLY A 319 11.70 -6.08 -22.06
CA GLY A 319 12.91 -5.30 -21.85
C GLY A 319 12.66 -3.80 -21.65
N THR A 320 11.42 -3.33 -21.77
CA THR A 320 11.03 -1.98 -21.40
C THR A 320 10.35 -1.99 -20.04
N VAL A 321 10.90 -1.25 -19.08
CA VAL A 321 10.29 -1.13 -17.75
C VAL A 321 9.21 -0.06 -17.78
N ARG A 322 7.97 -0.46 -17.56
CA ARG A 322 6.84 0.45 -17.39
C ARG A 322 6.65 0.73 -15.91
N VAL A 323 6.27 1.96 -15.60
CA VAL A 323 6.07 2.40 -14.21
C VAL A 323 4.69 2.97 -14.10
N SER A 324 3.96 2.59 -13.05
CA SER A 324 2.56 2.96 -12.86
C SER A 324 2.34 3.51 -11.45
N LEU A 325 1.37 4.42 -11.33
CA LEU A 325 0.82 4.86 -10.06
C LEU A 325 -0.43 4.04 -9.77
N GLY A 326 -0.44 3.35 -8.64
CA GLY A 326 -1.57 2.53 -8.22
C GLY A 326 -2.27 3.03 -6.98
N GLN A 327 -3.51 2.58 -6.85
CA GLN A 327 -4.33 2.73 -5.67
C GLN A 327 -5.05 1.41 -5.41
N LYS A 328 -5.03 0.95 -4.17
CA LYS A 328 -5.79 -0.23 -3.75
C LYS A 328 -7.28 0.00 -3.91
N THR A 329 -7.99 -1.02 -4.37
CA THR A 329 -9.46 -1.04 -4.46
C THR A 329 -10.08 -1.33 -3.09
N LEU A 330 -11.38 -1.09 -2.88
CA LEU A 330 -12.01 -1.36 -1.56
C LEU A 330 -11.94 -2.83 -1.16
N GLN A 331 -11.89 -3.74 -2.13
CA GLN A 331 -11.70 -5.17 -1.87
C GLN A 331 -10.27 -5.48 -1.38
N GLU A 332 -9.39 -4.48 -1.30
CA GLU A 332 -7.98 -4.44 -0.85
C GLU A 332 -7.02 -5.44 -1.52
N ASN A 333 -7.54 -6.19 -2.48
CA ASN A 333 -6.90 -7.40 -2.99
C ASN A 333 -6.31 -7.23 -4.39
N GLU A 334 -6.54 -6.08 -5.02
CA GLU A 334 -5.99 -5.71 -6.32
C GLU A 334 -5.62 -4.22 -6.30
N ASN A 335 -4.68 -3.84 -7.15
CA ASN A 335 -4.46 -2.43 -7.43
C ASN A 335 -5.13 -2.14 -8.78
N THR A 336 -5.78 -0.99 -8.84
CA THR A 336 -5.91 -0.33 -10.14
C THR A 336 -4.72 0.58 -10.28
N GLU A 337 -4.13 0.64 -11.46
CA GLU A 337 -2.91 1.37 -11.75
C GLU A 337 -3.03 2.12 -13.06
N ILE A 338 -2.41 3.30 -13.10
CA ILE A 338 -2.26 4.08 -14.32
C ILE A 338 -0.78 4.28 -14.61
N GLU A 339 -0.38 3.99 -15.84
CA GLU A 339 0.99 4.19 -16.28
C GLU A 339 1.40 5.66 -16.07
N LEU A 340 2.66 5.88 -15.69
CA LEU A 340 3.24 7.20 -15.47
C LEU A 340 4.03 7.63 -16.68
N ARG A 341 4.10 8.95 -16.89
CA ARG A 341 5.08 9.50 -17.82
C ARG A 341 6.47 9.35 -17.21
N THR A 342 7.37 8.75 -17.97
CA THR A 342 8.75 8.51 -17.55
C THR A 342 9.73 8.98 -18.63
N SER A 343 11.02 8.66 -18.47
CA SER A 343 12.02 8.88 -19.52
C SER A 343 11.76 8.06 -20.79
N ASN A 344 11.16 6.87 -20.70
CA ASN A 344 10.88 6.02 -21.86
C ASN A 344 9.38 5.81 -22.15
N THR A 345 8.48 6.25 -21.26
CA THR A 345 7.03 6.24 -21.49
C THR A 345 6.58 7.61 -22.01
N GLY A 346 5.81 7.60 -23.11
CA GLY A 346 5.33 8.80 -23.80
C GLY A 346 4.29 9.62 -23.04
N TYR A 347 3.72 10.63 -23.72
CA TYR A 347 2.65 11.45 -23.16
C TYR A 347 1.36 10.62 -23.00
N ILE A 348 0.71 10.76 -21.84
CA ILE A 348 -0.57 10.11 -21.55
C ILE A 348 -1.69 11.16 -21.66
N PRO A 349 -2.73 10.91 -22.47
CA PRO A 349 -3.87 11.81 -22.62
C PRO A 349 -4.48 12.22 -21.27
N ILE A 350 -4.95 13.47 -21.19
CA ILE A 350 -5.58 13.97 -19.96
C ILE A 350 -6.87 13.22 -19.61
N GLU A 351 -7.59 12.76 -20.63
CA GLU A 351 -8.83 11.98 -20.48
C GLU A 351 -8.54 10.66 -19.76
N THR A 352 -7.54 9.91 -20.22
CA THR A 352 -7.04 8.69 -19.58
C THR A 352 -6.53 8.96 -18.16
N ARG A 353 -5.83 10.07 -17.91
CA ARG A 353 -5.34 10.40 -16.56
C ARG A 353 -6.44 10.74 -15.57
N ARG A 354 -7.52 11.38 -16.04
CA ARG A 354 -8.62 11.84 -15.18
C ARG A 354 -9.50 10.73 -14.65
N VAL A 355 -9.44 9.52 -15.22
CA VAL A 355 -10.11 8.36 -14.61
C VAL A 355 -9.52 8.07 -13.21
N PHE A 356 -8.24 8.40 -13.00
CA PHE A 356 -7.50 8.26 -11.74
C PHE A 356 -7.59 9.46 -10.79
N LYS A 357 -8.57 10.33 -11.02
CA LYS A 357 -8.73 11.57 -10.25
C LYS A 357 -9.30 11.27 -8.87
N GLY A 358 -8.54 11.63 -7.84
CA GLY A 358 -8.81 11.23 -6.46
C GLY A 358 -10.04 11.86 -5.81
N ASP A 359 -10.61 12.93 -6.37
CA ASP A 359 -11.83 13.57 -5.85
C ASP A 359 -13.11 12.81 -6.21
N LYS A 360 -13.04 11.85 -7.14
CA LYS A 360 -14.12 10.89 -7.39
C LYS A 360 -14.15 9.74 -6.37
N GLY A 361 -13.13 9.65 -5.51
CA GLY A 361 -13.04 8.67 -4.42
C GLY A 361 -12.73 7.24 -4.86
N ILE A 362 -12.56 6.34 -3.89
CA ILE A 362 -12.19 4.93 -4.11
C ILE A 362 -13.26 4.13 -4.90
N TYR A 363 -14.54 4.50 -4.79
CA TYR A 363 -15.62 3.90 -5.58
C TYR A 363 -15.44 4.03 -7.09
N GLN A 364 -14.75 5.08 -7.54
CA GLN A 364 -14.40 5.24 -8.95
C GLN A 364 -13.35 4.23 -9.39
N ILE A 365 -12.40 3.91 -8.50
CA ILE A 365 -11.34 2.95 -8.77
C ILE A 365 -11.92 1.53 -8.89
N ASP A 366 -12.84 1.18 -7.99
CA ASP A 366 -13.56 -0.10 -8.07
C ASP A 366 -14.37 -0.22 -9.35
N LYS A 367 -15.10 0.83 -9.75
CA LYS A 367 -15.87 0.81 -11.00
C LYS A 367 -14.99 0.63 -12.24
N ILE A 368 -13.80 1.24 -12.25
CA ILE A 368 -12.83 1.02 -13.33
C ILE A 368 -12.41 -0.45 -13.35
N GLN A 369 -12.07 -1.02 -12.18
CA GLN A 369 -11.74 -2.44 -12.05
C GLN A 369 -12.88 -3.33 -12.57
N ASP A 370 -14.12 -3.09 -12.13
CA ASP A 370 -15.30 -3.88 -12.50
C ASP A 370 -15.54 -3.86 -14.01
N LYS A 371 -15.47 -2.67 -14.64
CA LYS A 371 -15.61 -2.53 -16.09
C LYS A 371 -14.51 -3.27 -16.84
N VAL A 372 -13.25 -3.10 -16.44
CA VAL A 372 -12.14 -3.83 -17.08
C VAL A 372 -12.27 -5.34 -16.88
N GLU A 373 -12.79 -5.79 -15.74
CA GLU A 373 -13.10 -7.20 -15.48
C GLU A 373 -14.18 -7.72 -16.42
N GLU A 374 -15.28 -6.97 -16.57
CA GLU A 374 -16.37 -7.28 -17.50
C GLU A 374 -15.84 -7.45 -18.94
N HIS A 375 -15.04 -6.49 -19.42
CA HIS A 375 -14.39 -6.63 -20.72
C HIS A 375 -13.54 -7.91 -20.82
N THR A 376 -12.76 -8.21 -19.78
CA THR A 376 -11.88 -9.38 -19.74
C THR A 376 -12.69 -10.68 -19.77
N GLN A 377 -13.76 -10.77 -18.98
CA GLN A 377 -14.65 -11.94 -18.93
C GLN A 377 -15.40 -12.16 -20.25
N ASN A 378 -15.65 -11.08 -21.00
CA ASN A 378 -16.26 -11.09 -22.33
C ASN A 378 -15.24 -11.20 -23.48
N GLY A 379 -13.96 -11.45 -23.18
CA GLY A 379 -12.92 -11.70 -24.19
C GLY A 379 -12.48 -10.47 -24.98
N CYS A 380 -12.76 -9.27 -24.48
CA CYS A 380 -12.37 -8.01 -25.11
C CYS A 380 -11.42 -7.20 -24.21
N LYS A 381 -10.73 -6.23 -24.82
CA LYS A 381 -9.84 -5.31 -24.10
C LYS A 381 -10.31 -3.91 -24.45
N PRO A 382 -10.71 -3.10 -23.47
CA PRO A 382 -11.20 -1.77 -23.76
C PRO A 382 -10.04 -0.92 -24.28
N LYS A 383 -10.30 -0.18 -25.36
CA LYS A 383 -9.33 0.71 -26.02
C LYS A 383 -9.74 2.18 -25.90
N ASP A 384 -11.01 2.45 -25.60
CA ASP A 384 -11.54 3.78 -25.36
C ASP A 384 -11.69 4.00 -23.86
N VAL A 385 -11.31 5.18 -23.37
CA VAL A 385 -11.44 5.54 -21.95
C VAL A 385 -12.86 5.40 -21.44
N ARG A 386 -13.84 5.66 -22.31
CA ARG A 386 -15.28 5.59 -22.01
C ARG A 386 -15.79 4.18 -21.73
N ASP A 387 -15.04 3.15 -22.13
CA ASP A 387 -15.37 1.75 -21.86
C ASP A 387 -14.97 1.34 -20.43
N PHE A 388 -14.11 2.12 -19.76
CA PHE A 388 -13.61 1.79 -18.41
C PHE A 388 -13.57 2.96 -17.44
N ASP A 389 -14.11 4.13 -17.79
CA ASP A 389 -14.12 5.31 -16.93
C ASP A 389 -15.11 5.22 -15.76
N GLY A 390 -15.80 4.09 -15.62
CA GLY A 390 -16.75 3.78 -14.56
C GLY A 390 -18.14 4.42 -14.74
N ASP A 391 -18.45 5.01 -15.89
CA ASP A 391 -19.80 5.45 -16.26
C ASP A 391 -20.43 4.46 -17.25
N GLU A 392 -21.49 3.78 -16.81
CA GLU A 392 -22.22 2.81 -17.65
C GLU A 392 -22.90 3.45 -18.87
N ASN A 393 -23.07 4.78 -18.90
CA ASN A 393 -23.73 5.47 -20.00
C ASN A 393 -22.77 5.89 -21.13
N THR A 394 -21.47 5.66 -20.98
CA THR A 394 -20.45 6.09 -21.94
C THR A 394 -19.88 4.97 -22.80
N GLU A 395 -20.28 3.71 -22.54
CA GLU A 395 -19.84 2.52 -23.26
C GLU A 395 -19.94 2.69 -24.78
N THR A 396 -18.88 2.26 -25.48
CA THR A 396 -18.76 2.47 -26.92
C THR A 396 -19.13 1.23 -27.75
N HIS A 397 -19.33 0.08 -27.11
CA HIS A 397 -19.67 -1.19 -27.76
C HIS A 397 -20.45 -2.12 -26.84
N GLU A 398 -21.09 -3.13 -27.45
CA GLU A 398 -21.82 -4.19 -26.74
C GLU A 398 -20.92 -5.42 -26.52
N HIS A 399 -21.15 -6.12 -25.40
CA HIS A 399 -20.48 -7.38 -25.10
C HIS A 399 -21.15 -8.56 -25.81
N ILE A 400 -20.33 -9.57 -26.12
CA ILE A 400 -20.83 -10.86 -26.60
C ILE A 400 -21.45 -11.64 -25.44
N ASP A 401 -22.57 -12.34 -25.69
CA ASP A 401 -23.17 -13.23 -24.70
C ASP A 401 -22.35 -14.51 -24.58
N MET A 402 -21.41 -14.51 -23.64
CA MET A 402 -20.45 -15.61 -23.54
C MET A 402 -21.09 -16.92 -23.13
N ASP A 403 -22.07 -16.87 -22.23
CA ASP A 403 -22.73 -18.07 -21.76
C ASP A 403 -23.58 -18.70 -22.88
N TYR A 404 -24.27 -17.87 -23.68
CA TYR A 404 -24.96 -18.35 -24.88
C TYR A 404 -24.01 -19.08 -25.84
N TYR A 405 -22.88 -18.48 -26.20
CA TYR A 405 -21.97 -19.07 -27.17
C TYR A 405 -21.22 -20.30 -26.65
N VAL A 406 -20.92 -20.36 -25.35
CA VAL A 406 -20.34 -21.55 -24.74
C VAL A 406 -21.34 -22.72 -24.82
N GLN A 407 -22.62 -22.48 -24.56
CA GLN A 407 -23.67 -23.50 -24.70
C GLN A 407 -23.89 -23.89 -26.17
N ASP A 408 -23.85 -22.93 -27.10
CA ASP A 408 -23.94 -23.19 -28.54
C ASP A 408 -22.76 -24.04 -29.05
N ILE A 409 -21.55 -23.87 -28.52
CA ILE A 409 -20.38 -24.72 -28.85
C ILE A 409 -20.51 -26.11 -28.23
N LEU A 410 -20.94 -26.20 -26.96
CA LEU A 410 -21.11 -27.50 -26.28
C LEU A 410 -22.12 -28.39 -27.00
N ASN A 411 -23.21 -27.80 -27.49
CA ASN A 411 -24.29 -28.49 -28.19
C ASN A 411 -24.11 -28.51 -29.72
N TYR A 412 -22.89 -28.26 -30.21
CA TYR A 412 -22.61 -28.33 -31.64
C TYR A 412 -22.81 -29.75 -32.17
N GLU A 413 -23.71 -29.88 -33.16
CA GLU A 413 -23.94 -31.09 -33.94
C GLU A 413 -23.08 -31.06 -35.21
N ASN A 414 -22.28 -32.11 -35.44
CA ASN A 414 -21.54 -32.25 -36.69
C ASN A 414 -22.47 -32.65 -37.86
N GLU A 415 -21.93 -32.78 -39.09
CA GLU A 415 -22.72 -33.17 -40.28
C GLU A 415 -23.45 -34.52 -40.13
N GLU A 416 -23.04 -35.36 -39.19
CA GLU A 416 -23.63 -36.67 -38.88
C GLU A 416 -24.69 -36.59 -37.76
N GLY A 417 -24.94 -35.41 -37.20
CA GLY A 417 -25.87 -35.17 -36.09
C GLY A 417 -25.33 -35.60 -34.72
N GLU A 418 -24.01 -35.75 -34.59
CA GLU A 418 -23.35 -36.19 -33.37
C GLU A 418 -22.86 -35.00 -32.53
N GLU A 419 -23.20 -34.99 -31.25
CA GLU A 419 -22.74 -34.00 -30.27
C GLU A 419 -21.60 -34.57 -29.42
N LYS A 420 -20.35 -34.34 -29.83
CA LYS A 420 -19.16 -34.93 -29.18
C LYS A 420 -18.50 -34.02 -28.16
N ILE A 421 -18.57 -32.70 -28.36
CA ILE A 421 -17.85 -31.72 -27.53
C ILE A 421 -18.27 -31.82 -26.06
N LYS A 422 -19.58 -31.85 -25.76
CA LYS A 422 -20.10 -31.98 -24.40
C LYS A 422 -19.70 -33.28 -23.68
N GLY A 423 -19.32 -34.33 -24.43
CA GLY A 423 -18.86 -35.60 -23.87
C GLY A 423 -17.39 -35.60 -23.43
N VAL A 424 -16.58 -34.67 -23.97
CA VAL A 424 -15.12 -34.62 -23.78
C VAL A 424 -14.68 -33.38 -23.00
N PHE A 425 -15.30 -32.23 -23.27
CA PHE A 425 -14.89 -30.95 -22.72
C PHE A 425 -15.87 -30.44 -21.67
N THR A 426 -15.33 -29.75 -20.67
CA THR A 426 -16.14 -29.02 -19.70
C THR A 426 -16.52 -27.63 -20.23
N GLU A 427 -17.58 -27.05 -19.69
CA GLU A 427 -17.99 -25.66 -19.96
C GLU A 427 -16.82 -24.68 -19.76
N LYS A 428 -16.06 -24.84 -18.67
CA LYS A 428 -14.85 -24.06 -18.41
C LYS A 428 -13.80 -24.24 -19.51
N GLY A 429 -13.57 -25.48 -19.96
CA GLY A 429 -12.61 -25.76 -21.04
C GLY A 429 -12.99 -25.11 -22.37
N VAL A 430 -14.29 -25.12 -22.70
CA VAL A 430 -14.83 -24.42 -23.88
C VAL A 430 -14.68 -22.91 -23.74
N LYS A 431 -15.07 -22.35 -22.59
CA LYS A 431 -14.93 -20.91 -22.29
C LYS A 431 -13.47 -20.45 -22.41
N ASP A 432 -12.53 -21.17 -21.81
CA ASP A 432 -11.10 -20.85 -21.87
C ASP A 432 -10.54 -20.91 -23.31
N LYS A 433 -11.02 -21.85 -24.15
CA LYS A 433 -10.62 -21.91 -25.57
C LYS A 433 -11.22 -20.74 -26.35
N LEU A 434 -12.50 -20.45 -26.18
CA LEU A 434 -13.19 -19.36 -26.87
C LEU A 434 -12.56 -18.00 -26.55
N LEU A 435 -12.30 -17.72 -25.27
CA LEU A 435 -11.62 -16.49 -24.83
C LEU A 435 -10.25 -16.31 -25.50
N ARG A 436 -9.46 -17.39 -25.59
CA ARG A 436 -8.14 -17.35 -26.23
C ARG A 436 -8.22 -17.05 -27.73
N GLU A 437 -9.21 -17.60 -28.43
CA GLU A 437 -9.38 -17.35 -29.86
C GLU A 437 -9.94 -15.96 -30.14
N LEU A 438 -10.86 -15.47 -29.31
CA LEU A 438 -11.34 -14.08 -29.35
C LEU A 438 -10.17 -13.10 -29.18
N GLU A 439 -9.29 -13.32 -28.21
CA GLU A 439 -8.14 -12.45 -27.99
C GLU A 439 -7.14 -12.45 -29.17
N LYS A 440 -6.88 -13.62 -29.77
CA LYS A 440 -5.92 -13.77 -30.88
C LYS A 440 -6.44 -13.29 -32.23
N SER A 441 -7.75 -13.42 -32.48
CA SER A 441 -8.33 -13.34 -33.83
C SER A 441 -9.30 -12.18 -34.03
N LYS A 442 -9.63 -11.41 -32.98
CA LYS A 442 -10.60 -10.29 -33.06
C LYS A 442 -10.31 -9.23 -34.13
N ASP A 443 -9.04 -8.97 -34.44
CA ASP A 443 -8.67 -7.95 -35.42
C ASP A 443 -8.65 -8.51 -36.87
N LYS A 444 -8.96 -9.81 -37.06
CA LYS A 444 -8.87 -10.52 -38.35
C LYS A 444 -10.16 -11.22 -38.77
N LEU A 445 -10.96 -11.67 -37.81
CA LEU A 445 -12.17 -12.45 -38.02
C LEU A 445 -13.33 -11.83 -37.23
N THR A 446 -14.54 -12.00 -37.76
CA THR A 446 -15.77 -11.68 -37.04
C THR A 446 -15.98 -12.64 -35.86
N VAL A 447 -16.79 -12.24 -34.88
CA VAL A 447 -17.12 -13.07 -33.71
C VAL A 447 -17.72 -14.40 -34.17
N GLU A 448 -18.64 -14.37 -35.13
CA GLU A 448 -19.28 -15.56 -35.70
C GLU A 448 -18.27 -16.51 -36.34
N GLN A 449 -17.29 -15.98 -37.08
CA GLN A 449 -16.22 -16.80 -37.67
C GLN A 449 -15.31 -17.42 -36.61
N ILE A 450 -15.05 -16.71 -35.52
CA ILE A 450 -14.25 -17.23 -34.40
C ILE A 450 -14.99 -18.37 -33.73
N ILE A 451 -16.29 -18.21 -33.46
CA ILE A 451 -17.13 -19.25 -32.86
C ILE A 451 -17.16 -20.49 -33.75
N GLU A 452 -17.36 -20.33 -35.05
CA GLU A 452 -17.43 -21.47 -35.99
C GLU A 452 -16.09 -22.23 -36.06
N ASN A 453 -14.97 -21.51 -36.04
CA ASN A 453 -13.66 -22.13 -35.98
C ASN A 453 -13.46 -22.91 -34.67
N VAL A 454 -13.89 -22.37 -33.53
CA VAL A 454 -13.81 -23.06 -32.23
C VAL A 454 -14.68 -24.31 -32.23
N LYS A 455 -15.91 -24.26 -32.76
CA LYS A 455 -16.78 -25.43 -32.93
C LYS A 455 -16.09 -26.53 -33.72
N THR A 456 -15.55 -26.18 -34.88
CA THR A 456 -14.89 -27.13 -35.78
C THR A 456 -13.64 -27.76 -35.15
N GLU A 457 -12.77 -26.94 -34.54
CA GLU A 457 -11.54 -27.41 -33.91
C GLU A 457 -11.83 -28.32 -32.71
N MET A 458 -12.72 -27.90 -31.81
CA MET A 458 -13.06 -28.69 -30.62
C MET A 458 -13.80 -29.99 -30.96
N ASN A 459 -14.66 -29.98 -31.99
CA ASN A 459 -15.28 -31.22 -32.45
C ASN A 459 -14.24 -32.21 -33.02
N SER A 460 -13.29 -31.72 -33.81
CA SER A 460 -12.19 -32.56 -34.32
C SER A 460 -11.34 -33.14 -33.18
N ASP A 461 -11.05 -32.36 -32.15
CA ASP A 461 -10.31 -32.84 -30.97
C ASP A 461 -11.10 -33.89 -30.19
N ALA A 462 -12.42 -33.70 -30.01
CA ALA A 462 -13.29 -34.69 -29.38
C ALA A 462 -13.33 -36.01 -30.16
N GLU A 463 -13.39 -35.95 -31.49
CA GLU A 463 -13.34 -37.13 -32.37
C GLU A 463 -12.03 -37.90 -32.25
N ASN A 464 -10.91 -37.18 -32.17
CA ASN A 464 -9.61 -37.80 -31.98
C ASN A 464 -9.51 -38.47 -30.60
N PHE A 465 -9.98 -37.80 -29.55
CA PHE A 465 -9.99 -38.35 -28.19
C PHE A 465 -10.80 -39.65 -28.09
N GLU A 466 -11.99 -39.70 -28.69
CA GLU A 466 -12.79 -40.93 -28.73
C GLU A 466 -12.10 -42.06 -29.50
N ARG A 467 -11.43 -41.75 -30.62
CA ARG A 467 -10.69 -42.76 -31.40
C ARG A 467 -9.49 -43.32 -30.64
N GLU A 468 -8.83 -42.52 -29.81
CA GLU A 468 -7.68 -42.94 -29.00
C GLU A 468 -8.06 -43.72 -27.75
N HIS A 469 -9.27 -43.52 -27.20
CA HIS A 469 -9.74 -44.21 -25.98
C HIS A 469 -10.73 -45.35 -26.23
N LYS A 470 -11.16 -45.58 -27.47
CA LYS A 470 -11.90 -46.78 -27.90
C LYS A 470 -11.00 -47.91 -28.45
N LYS A 471 -9.67 -47.78 -28.38
CA LYS A 471 -8.69 -48.87 -28.57
C LYS A 471 -8.26 -49.42 -27.22
#